data_AF-A0A6A5U658-F1
#
_entry.id   AF-A0A6A5U658-F1
#
_cell.length_a   1.000
_cell.length_b   1.000
_cell.length_c   1.000
_cell.angle_alpha   90.00
_cell.angle_beta   90.00
_cell.angle_gamma   90.00
#
_symmetry.space_group_name_H-M   'P 1'
#
loop_
_entity.id
_entity.type
_entity.pdbx_description
1 polymer ?
#
loop_
_entity_poly.entity_id
_entity_poly.type
_entity_poly.pdbx_seq_one_letter_code
_entity_poly.pdbx_strand_id
1 'polypeptide(L)'
;MSYPTRQLPSHLRSQSSSFGGSQSTGQSPVLLARIAEKKAELASLKDLQTLSAGLADQMQMLAEKLTTLSDGTEAVAAVLSNWHNVLRAINMASTKLPKPKEDADAEKDPEPPLPQTLVRIPTQHAPAII
;
A
#
# COMPACT_ATOMS: atom_id res chain seq x y z
N MET A 1 28.92 16.05 -16.64
CA MET A 1 28.03 15.15 -17.41
C MET A 1 27.65 15.87 -18.69
N SER A 2 28.06 15.34 -19.84
CA SER A 2 27.86 15.97 -21.14
C SER A 2 26.58 15.42 -21.76
N TYR A 3 25.59 16.28 -21.98
CA TYR A 3 24.36 15.89 -22.68
C TYR A 3 24.60 15.91 -24.19
N PRO A 4 24.16 14.88 -24.95
CA PRO A 4 24.18 14.97 -26.40
C PRO A 4 23.17 16.04 -26.84
N THR A 5 23.70 17.12 -27.40
CA THR A 5 22.92 18.18 -28.05
C THR A 5 22.16 17.57 -29.23
N ARG A 6 20.84 17.42 -29.05
CA ARG A 6 19.90 17.00 -30.08
C ARG A 6 19.78 18.12 -31.11
N GLN A 7 20.55 18.04 -32.19
CA GLN A 7 20.30 18.87 -33.36
C GLN A 7 19.01 18.39 -34.02
N LEU A 8 17.91 19.08 -33.74
CA LEU A 8 16.65 18.95 -34.47
C LEU A 8 16.92 19.32 -35.94
N PRO A 9 16.62 18.45 -36.91
CA PRO A 9 16.77 18.81 -38.32
C PRO A 9 15.71 19.87 -38.66
N SER A 10 16.18 21.08 -38.99
CA SER A 10 15.37 22.01 -39.76
C SER A 10 15.07 21.36 -41.11
N HIS A 11 13.79 21.19 -41.42
CA HIS A 11 13.33 20.68 -42.69
C HIS A 11 13.74 21.64 -43.82
N LEU A 12 14.92 21.44 -44.40
CA LEU A 12 15.23 21.97 -45.72
C LEU A 12 14.51 21.08 -46.74
N ARG A 13 13.33 21.55 -47.13
CA ARG A 13 12.59 21.13 -48.31
C ARG A 13 13.57 21.05 -49.49
N SER A 14 13.85 19.83 -49.93
CA SER A 14 14.59 19.53 -51.15
C SER A 14 13.98 20.33 -52.30
N GLN A 15 14.75 21.26 -52.85
CA GLN A 15 14.37 22.06 -54.00
C GLN A 15 14.45 21.14 -55.22
N SER A 16 13.31 20.88 -55.83
CA SER A 16 13.19 20.16 -57.09
C SER A 16 13.94 20.93 -58.19
N SER A 17 15.10 20.42 -58.61
CA SER A 17 15.72 20.74 -59.90
C SER A 17 15.78 19.46 -60.73
N SER A 18 15.08 19.52 -61.85
CA SER A 18 14.87 18.48 -62.84
C SER A 18 16.14 17.95 -63.50
N PHE A 19 15.97 16.74 -64.05
CA PHE A 19 16.55 16.24 -65.29
C PHE A 19 17.81 15.37 -65.19
N GLY A 20 17.63 14.09 -65.52
CA GLY A 20 18.65 13.27 -66.15
C GLY A 20 19.42 12.32 -65.23
N GLY A 21 19.24 11.01 -65.48
CA GLY A 21 20.32 10.05 -65.30
C GLY A 21 20.19 9.09 -64.13
N SER A 22 19.92 7.84 -64.48
CA SER A 22 20.55 6.62 -63.97
C SER A 22 20.46 6.29 -62.47
N GLN A 23 19.82 5.14 -62.22
CA GLN A 23 20.16 4.14 -61.19
C GLN A 23 20.72 4.64 -59.85
N SER A 24 19.90 4.53 -58.81
CA SER A 24 20.39 3.96 -57.54
C SER A 24 19.25 3.27 -56.79
N THR A 25 19.07 1.98 -57.08
CA THR A 25 18.29 1.04 -56.26
C THR A 25 19.02 0.66 -54.96
N GLY A 26 20.18 1.27 -54.67
CA GLY A 26 20.90 1.12 -53.41
C GLY A 26 20.53 2.24 -52.45
N GLN A 27 19.93 1.90 -51.30
CA GLN A 27 19.76 2.86 -50.22
C GLN A 27 21.10 3.54 -49.90
N SER A 28 21.10 4.86 -49.71
CA SER A 28 22.34 5.58 -49.42
C SER A 28 22.96 5.05 -48.11
N PRO A 29 24.29 4.87 -48.05
CA PRO A 29 24.97 4.26 -46.90
C PRO A 29 24.72 5.01 -45.59
N VAL A 30 24.43 6.31 -45.67
CA VAL A 30 24.04 7.17 -44.55
C VAL A 30 22.69 6.76 -43.95
N LEU A 31 21.72 6.35 -44.79
CA LEU A 31 20.40 5.89 -44.30
C LEU A 31 20.51 4.53 -43.61
N LEU A 32 21.37 3.63 -44.11
CA LEU A 32 21.62 2.34 -43.47
C LEU A 32 22.27 2.52 -42.09
N ALA A 33 23.23 3.44 -41.95
CA ALA A 33 23.82 3.78 -40.65
C ALA A 33 22.77 4.33 -39.66
N ARG A 34 21.89 5.23 -40.11
CA ARG A 34 20.78 5.75 -39.29
C ARG A 34 19.78 4.68 -38.90
N ILE A 35 19.48 3.72 -39.78
CA ILE A 35 18.59 2.59 -39.45
C ILE A 35 19.23 1.71 -38.37
N ALA A 36 20.54 1.46 -38.44
CA ALA A 36 21.25 0.69 -37.41
C ALA A 36 21.22 1.41 -36.06
N GLU A 37 21.47 2.73 -36.04
CA GLU A 37 21.36 3.56 -34.84
C GLU A 37 19.94 3.51 -34.24
N LYS A 38 18.90 3.70 -35.06
CA LYS A 38 17.50 3.64 -34.60
C LYS A 38 17.08 2.26 -34.10
N LYS A 39 17.63 1.18 -34.67
CA LYS A 39 17.41 -0.18 -34.14
C LYS A 39 18.05 -0.36 -32.77
N ALA A 40 19.25 0.18 -32.55
CA ALA A 40 19.91 0.15 -31.25
C ALA A 40 19.15 0.97 -30.20
N GLU A 41 18.68 2.18 -30.55
CA GLU A 41 17.83 3.00 -29.67
C GLU A 41 16.53 2.25 -29.31
N LEU A 42 15.87 1.61 -30.27
CA LEU A 42 14.64 0.86 -30.05
C LEU A 42 14.88 -0.30 -29.07
N ALA A 43 15.98 -1.03 -29.23
CA ALA A 43 16.35 -2.11 -28.30
C ALA A 43 16.49 -1.56 -26.86
N SER A 44 17.21 -0.45 -26.69
CA SER A 44 17.34 0.20 -25.39
C SER A 44 15.99 0.66 -24.81
N LEU A 45 15.08 1.17 -25.64
CA LEU A 45 13.74 1.57 -25.19
C LEU A 45 12.88 0.38 -24.76
N LYS A 46 13.01 -0.78 -25.42
CA LYS A 46 12.32 -2.02 -25.02
C LYS A 46 12.84 -2.55 -23.68
N ASP A 47 14.14 -2.45 -23.46
CA ASP A 47 14.73 -2.82 -22.18
C ASP A 47 14.21 -1.92 -21.05
N LEU A 48 14.17 -0.60 -21.29
CA LEU A 48 13.58 0.36 -20.34
C LEU A 48 12.09 0.10 -20.09
N GLN A 49 11.32 -0.24 -21.13
CA GLN A 49 9.91 -0.62 -20.96
C GLN A 49 9.78 -1.86 -20.06
N THR A 50 10.58 -2.88 -20.30
CA THR A 50 10.56 -4.14 -19.53
C THR A 50 10.95 -3.90 -18.07
N LEU A 51 11.99 -3.09 -17.84
CA LEU A 51 12.40 -2.69 -16.49
C LEU A 51 11.31 -1.88 -15.79
N SER A 52 10.68 -0.94 -16.49
CA SER A 52 9.58 -0.13 -15.95
C SER A 52 8.35 -0.99 -15.61
N ALA A 53 8.06 -2.01 -16.43
CA ALA A 53 6.99 -2.97 -16.14
C ALA A 53 7.32 -3.78 -14.88
N GLY A 54 8.54 -4.31 -14.76
CA GLY A 54 8.96 -5.04 -13.57
C GLY A 54 8.94 -4.18 -12.29
N LEU A 55 9.29 -2.89 -12.39
CA LEU A 55 9.16 -1.95 -11.27
C LEU A 55 7.69 -1.72 -10.88
N ALA A 56 6.78 -1.62 -11.86
CA ALA A 56 5.35 -1.50 -11.57
C ALA A 56 4.83 -2.74 -10.82
N ASP A 57 5.23 -3.94 -11.23
CA ASP A 57 4.88 -5.18 -10.52
C ASP A 57 5.41 -5.20 -9.08
N GLN A 58 6.63 -4.69 -8.86
CA GLN A 58 7.20 -4.54 -7.52
C GLN A 58 6.43 -3.53 -6.66
N MET A 59 5.98 -2.42 -7.24
CA MET A 59 5.13 -1.45 -6.54
C MET A 59 3.77 -2.04 -6.16
N GLN A 60 3.18 -2.87 -7.03
CA GLN A 60 1.94 -3.58 -6.73
C GLN A 60 2.11 -4.58 -5.58
N MET A 61 3.16 -5.41 -5.61
CA MET A 61 3.48 -6.32 -4.50
C MET A 61 3.77 -5.59 -3.20
N LEU A 62 4.42 -4.42 -3.27
CA LEU A 62 4.68 -3.60 -2.10
C LEU A 62 3.38 -3.04 -1.52
N ALA A 63 2.45 -2.60 -2.37
CA ALA A 63 1.14 -2.12 -1.93
C ALA A 63 0.37 -3.22 -1.20
N GLU A 64 0.35 -4.45 -1.73
CA GLU A 64 -0.28 -5.60 -1.05
C GLU A 64 0.33 -5.88 0.32
N LYS A 65 1.66 -5.82 0.43
CA LYS A 65 2.35 -6.00 1.71
C LYS A 65 2.03 -4.89 2.71
N LEU A 66 1.88 -3.65 2.25
CA LEU A 66 1.47 -2.53 3.10
C LEU A 66 0.04 -2.70 3.60
N THR A 67 -0.88 -3.17 2.76
CA THR A 67 -2.25 -3.51 3.18
C THR A 67 -2.24 -4.58 4.26
N THR A 68 -1.53 -5.70 4.05
CA THR A 68 -1.43 -6.76 5.07
C THR A 68 -0.83 -6.25 6.39
N LEU A 69 0.17 -5.37 6.32
CA LEU A 69 0.75 -4.75 7.52
C LEU A 69 -0.28 -3.85 8.23
N SER A 70 -1.02 -3.04 7.48
CA SER A 70 -2.09 -2.19 8.01
C SER A 70 -3.15 -3.01 8.73
N ASP A 71 -3.67 -4.06 8.09
CA ASP A 71 -4.67 -4.96 8.67
C ASP A 71 -4.15 -5.64 9.95
N GLY A 72 -2.88 -6.07 9.95
CA GLY A 72 -2.21 -6.60 11.12
C GLY A 72 -2.12 -5.59 12.28
N THR A 73 -1.84 -4.31 11.98
CA THR A 73 -1.82 -3.26 13.01
C THR A 73 -3.19 -2.95 13.58
N GLU A 74 -4.26 -3.03 12.78
CA GLU A 74 -5.64 -2.89 13.24
C GLU A 74 -6.03 -4.04 14.19
N ALA A 75 -5.66 -5.28 13.84
CA ALA A 75 -5.89 -6.43 14.71
C ALA A 75 -5.19 -6.28 16.07
N VAL A 76 -3.94 -5.82 16.08
CA VAL A 76 -3.21 -5.54 17.33
C VAL A 76 -3.87 -4.40 18.12
N ALA A 77 -4.34 -3.34 17.46
CA ALA A 77 -5.07 -2.27 18.13
C ALA A 77 -6.38 -2.77 18.78
N ALA A 78 -7.11 -3.67 18.12
CA ALA A 78 -8.29 -4.30 18.68
C ALA A 78 -7.98 -5.13 19.94
N VAL A 79 -6.88 -5.91 19.90
CA VAL A 79 -6.39 -6.66 21.07
C VAL A 79 -6.04 -5.70 22.21
N LEU A 80 -5.25 -4.66 21.96
CA LEU A 80 -4.89 -3.67 22.99
C LEU A 80 -6.12 -2.97 23.59
N SER A 81 -7.11 -2.62 22.76
CA SER A 81 -8.39 -2.06 23.21
C SER A 81 -9.16 -3.03 24.12
N ASN A 82 -9.15 -4.33 23.78
CA ASN A 82 -9.73 -5.35 24.64
C ASN A 82 -9.01 -5.44 25.99
N TRP A 83 -7.68 -5.53 25.99
CA TRP A 83 -6.87 -5.59 27.22
C TRP A 83 -7.04 -4.34 28.09
N HIS A 84 -7.16 -3.16 27.49
CA HIS A 84 -7.47 -1.92 28.20
C HIS A 84 -8.80 -2.01 28.96
N ASN A 85 -9.84 -2.59 28.35
CA ASN A 85 -11.12 -2.81 29.01
C ASN A 85 -11.04 -3.84 30.13
N VAL A 86 -10.30 -4.94 29.93
CA VAL A 86 -10.09 -5.99 30.94
C VAL A 86 -9.37 -5.41 32.16
N LEU A 87 -8.25 -4.71 31.96
CA LEU A 87 -7.48 -4.11 33.03
C LEU A 87 -8.28 -3.04 33.78
N ARG A 88 -9.09 -2.24 33.07
CA ARG A 88 -10.01 -1.28 33.70
C ARG A 88 -11.06 -1.98 34.56
N ALA A 89 -11.69 -3.05 34.06
CA ALA A 89 -12.70 -3.80 34.79
C ALA A 89 -12.11 -4.42 36.07
N ILE A 90 -10.90 -4.99 35.98
CA ILE A 90 -10.17 -5.51 37.14
C ILE A 90 -9.88 -4.39 38.12
N ASN A 91 -9.33 -3.25 37.68
CA ASN A 91 -9.02 -2.14 38.58
C ASN A 91 -10.27 -1.61 39.29
N MET A 92 -11.38 -1.42 38.57
CA MET A 92 -12.65 -0.99 39.15
C MET A 92 -13.22 -1.99 40.16
N ALA A 93 -13.00 -3.29 39.96
CA ALA A 93 -13.36 -4.32 40.93
C ALA A 93 -12.41 -4.31 42.14
N SER A 94 -11.09 -4.35 41.91
CA SER A 94 -10.07 -4.45 42.95
C SER A 94 -9.99 -3.22 43.87
N THR A 95 -10.32 -2.02 43.38
CA THR A 95 -10.30 -0.78 44.18
C THR A 95 -11.60 -0.55 44.98
N LYS A 96 -12.67 -1.31 44.68
CA LYS A 96 -14.00 -1.13 45.29
C LYS A 96 -14.45 -2.27 46.20
N LEU A 97 -13.62 -3.27 46.50
CA LEU A 97 -13.94 -4.20 47.59
C LEU A 97 -13.72 -3.48 48.93
N PRO A 98 -14.75 -3.11 49.70
CA PRO A 98 -14.56 -2.87 51.13
C PRO A 98 -13.98 -4.16 51.72
N LYS A 99 -12.84 -4.06 52.41
CA LYS A 99 -12.28 -5.19 53.16
C LYS A 99 -13.39 -5.74 54.07
N PRO A 100 -13.64 -7.05 54.10
CA PRO A 100 -14.47 -7.62 55.15
C PRO A 100 -13.92 -7.12 56.48
N LYS A 101 -14.75 -6.46 57.29
CA LYS A 101 -14.41 -6.21 58.69
C LYS A 101 -14.32 -7.60 59.33
N GLU A 102 -13.11 -8.14 59.43
CA GLU A 102 -12.77 -8.96 60.58
C GLU A 102 -13.09 -8.07 61.80
N ASP A 103 -13.78 -8.66 62.79
CA ASP A 103 -14.35 -8.01 63.99
C ASP A 103 -15.84 -7.66 63.85
N ALA A 104 -16.65 -8.71 64.04
CA ALA A 104 -18.05 -8.61 64.37
C ALA A 104 -18.20 -8.09 65.82
N ASP A 105 -18.24 -6.77 65.97
CA ASP A 105 -19.07 -6.08 66.97
C ASP A 105 -19.24 -4.61 66.57
N ALA A 106 -20.13 -4.37 65.60
CA ALA A 106 -20.84 -3.11 65.42
C ALA A 106 -21.93 -3.31 64.35
N GLU A 107 -23.18 -3.31 64.83
CA GLU A 107 -24.41 -2.84 64.20
C GLU A 107 -24.61 -3.06 62.68
N LYS A 108 -25.69 -3.78 62.35
CA LYS A 108 -26.16 -4.04 60.99
C LYS A 108 -26.50 -2.73 60.24
N ASP A 109 -25.50 -2.12 59.61
CA ASP A 109 -25.73 -1.27 58.46
C ASP A 109 -26.37 -2.10 57.34
N PRO A 110 -27.39 -1.60 56.62
CA PRO A 110 -27.99 -2.32 55.51
C PRO A 110 -26.91 -2.54 54.43
N GLU A 111 -26.63 -3.80 54.15
CA GLU A 111 -25.75 -4.21 53.07
C GLU A 111 -26.19 -3.50 51.78
N PRO A 112 -25.30 -2.73 51.12
CA PRO A 112 -25.69 -1.93 49.98
C PRO A 112 -26.21 -2.85 48.86
N PRO A 113 -27.32 -2.48 48.19
CA PRO A 113 -27.93 -3.35 47.19
C PRO A 113 -26.94 -3.67 46.06
N LEU A 114 -26.84 -4.97 45.75
CA LEU A 114 -25.97 -5.47 44.69
C LEU A 114 -26.32 -4.80 43.34
N PRO A 115 -25.32 -4.41 42.54
CA PRO A 115 -25.57 -3.81 41.24
C PRO A 115 -26.23 -4.82 40.28
N GLN A 116 -27.03 -4.32 39.35
CA GLN A 116 -27.66 -5.13 38.31
C GLN A 116 -26.59 -5.74 37.38
N THR A 117 -26.81 -6.98 36.93
CA THR A 117 -25.84 -7.79 36.17
C THR A 117 -25.95 -7.62 34.64
N LEU A 118 -26.33 -6.43 34.18
CA LEU A 118 -26.50 -6.16 32.76
C LEU A 118 -25.13 -6.08 32.05
N VAL A 119 -24.95 -6.92 31.02
CA VAL A 119 -23.74 -6.99 30.20
C VAL A 119 -24.08 -6.86 28.72
N ARG A 120 -23.15 -6.32 27.93
CA ARG A 120 -23.29 -6.20 26.47
C ARG A 120 -22.67 -7.43 25.81
N ILE A 121 -23.48 -8.24 25.13
CA ILE A 121 -23.01 -9.40 24.36
C ILE A 121 -23.26 -9.10 22.87
N PRO A 122 -22.23 -9.13 22.01
CA PRO A 122 -22.43 -8.99 20.57
C PRO A 122 -23.32 -10.12 20.02
N THR A 123 -24.38 -9.77 19.30
CA THR A 123 -25.37 -10.73 18.78
C THR A 123 -25.00 -11.33 17.42
N GLN A 124 -23.91 -10.89 16.80
CA GLN A 124 -23.49 -11.24 15.43
C GLN A 124 -23.19 -12.74 15.23
N HIS A 125 -22.93 -13.50 16.31
CA HIS A 125 -22.67 -14.94 16.28
C HIS A 125 -23.71 -15.76 17.05
N ALA A 126 -24.81 -15.15 17.48
CA ALA A 126 -25.85 -15.88 18.19
C ALA A 126 -26.63 -16.77 17.19
N PRO A 127 -26.85 -18.06 17.49
CA PRO A 127 -27.74 -18.88 16.67
C PRO A 127 -29.12 -18.21 16.63
N ALA A 128 -29.64 -17.97 15.44
CA ALA A 128 -30.99 -17.43 15.27
C ALA A 128 -31.99 -18.37 15.96
N ILE A 129 -32.58 -17.89 17.05
CA ILE A 129 -33.66 -18.62 17.74
C ILE A 129 -34.90 -18.45 16.86
N ILE A 130 -35.25 -19.51 16.13
CA ILE A 130 -36.55 -19.67 15.44
C ILE A 130 -37.60 -20.04 16.48
#